data_AF-A0A1D3L8S8-F1
#
_entry.id   AF-A0A1D3L8S8-F1
#
_cell.length_a   1.000
_cell.length_b   1.000
_cell.length_c   1.000
_cell.angle_alpha   90.00
_cell.angle_beta   90.00
_cell.angle_gamma   90.00
#
_symmetry.space_group_name_H-M   'P 1'
#
loop_
_entity.id
_entity.type
_entity.pdbx_description
1 polymer ?
#
loop_
_entity_poly.entity_id
_entity_poly.type
_entity_poly.pdbx_seq_one_letter_code
_entity_poly.pdbx_strand_id
1 'polypeptide(L)'
;MSKKVCEAINSVNELFNVERNGSTRFIEYDHTLNAYCPIDKNLGKNKCHSDYHIVSSAFIALLTLFKKFDDDEDVLEDDKLAEYAILWLCYKINQEGHTFSNLNEFYNEYIKGIEKHFSEENGSEAYKSYKDIINNKIGNLPDCHKTNIICLTKYN
;
A
#
# COMPACT_ATOMS: atom_id res chain seq x y z
N MET A 1 1.97 -18.05 -6.90
CA MET A 1 1.48 -16.96 -6.03
C MET A 1 0.44 -17.55 -5.09
N SER A 2 0.57 -17.32 -3.78
CA SER A 2 -0.33 -17.91 -2.77
C SER A 2 -1.75 -17.33 -2.91
N LYS A 3 -2.77 -18.17 -2.67
CA LYS A 3 -4.19 -17.77 -2.73
C LYS A 3 -4.47 -16.60 -1.77
N LYS A 4 -3.93 -16.66 -0.56
CA LYS A 4 -4.05 -15.62 0.48
C LYS A 4 -3.44 -14.28 0.06
N VAL A 5 -2.31 -14.32 -0.65
CA VAL A 5 -1.69 -13.10 -1.20
C VAL A 5 -2.61 -12.42 -2.21
N CYS A 6 -3.22 -13.19 -3.12
CA CYS A 6 -4.19 -12.61 -4.05
C CYS A 6 -5.46 -12.11 -3.34
N GLU A 7 -5.96 -12.83 -2.34
CA GLU A 7 -7.10 -12.39 -1.53
C GLU A 7 -6.81 -11.05 -0.84
N ALA A 8 -5.66 -10.90 -0.20
CA ALA A 8 -5.24 -9.65 0.44
C ALA A 8 -5.16 -8.48 -0.54
N ILE A 9 -4.50 -8.71 -1.70
CA ILE A 9 -4.34 -7.69 -2.73
C ILE A 9 -5.71 -7.26 -3.29
N ASN A 10 -6.62 -8.20 -3.53
CA ASN A 10 -7.96 -7.89 -4.01
C ASN A 10 -8.75 -7.08 -2.97
N SER A 11 -8.73 -7.51 -1.70
CA SER A 11 -9.40 -6.79 -0.62
C SER A 11 -8.93 -5.34 -0.52
N VAL A 12 -7.62 -5.08 -0.64
CA VAL A 12 -7.07 -3.71 -0.59
C VAL A 12 -7.41 -2.92 -1.84
N ASN A 13 -7.44 -3.55 -3.02
CA ASN A 13 -7.84 -2.88 -4.26
C ASN A 13 -9.30 -2.42 -4.23
N GLU A 14 -10.18 -3.13 -3.53
CA GLU A 14 -11.59 -2.74 -3.38
C GLU A 14 -11.78 -1.52 -2.45
N LEU A 15 -10.76 -1.15 -1.67
CA LEU A 15 -10.81 0.00 -0.76
C LEU A 15 -10.66 1.35 -1.45
N PHE A 16 -10.32 1.40 -2.74
CA PHE A 16 -10.29 2.66 -3.47
C PHE A 16 -10.38 2.46 -4.98
N ASN A 17 -11.09 3.36 -5.64
CA ASN A 17 -11.28 3.39 -7.07
C ASN A 17 -10.86 4.73 -7.65
N VAL A 18 -10.20 4.67 -8.80
CA VAL A 18 -9.80 5.86 -9.55
C VAL A 18 -10.85 6.11 -10.62
N GLU A 19 -11.61 7.19 -10.46
CA GLU A 19 -12.59 7.63 -11.43
C GLU A 19 -12.04 8.76 -12.31
N ARG A 20 -12.51 8.80 -13.56
CA ARG A 20 -12.17 9.85 -14.52
C ARG A 20 -13.44 10.47 -15.07
N ASN A 21 -13.57 11.79 -14.89
CA ASN A 21 -14.59 12.59 -15.55
C ASN A 21 -13.91 13.64 -16.43
N GLY A 22 -13.85 13.37 -17.73
CA GLY A 22 -13.07 14.17 -18.68
C GLY A 22 -11.59 14.16 -18.34
N SER A 23 -11.00 15.34 -18.11
CA SER A 23 -9.61 15.49 -17.66
C SER A 23 -9.43 15.42 -16.14
N THR A 24 -10.53 15.45 -15.37
CA THR A 24 -10.49 15.45 -13.91
C THR A 24 -10.42 14.01 -13.41
N ARG A 25 -9.41 13.74 -12.59
CA ARG A 25 -9.26 12.48 -11.84
C ARG A 25 -9.70 12.71 -10.41
N PHE A 26 -10.43 11.76 -9.86
CA PHE A 26 -10.75 11.72 -8.43
C PHE A 26 -10.63 10.29 -7.94
N ILE A 27 -10.13 10.13 -6.72
CA ILE A 27 -10.04 8.83 -6.05
C ILE A 27 -11.15 8.77 -5.02
N GLU A 28 -12.10 7.86 -5.22
CA GLU A 28 -13.02 7.45 -4.17
C GLU A 28 -12.33 6.39 -3.32
N TYR A 29 -12.42 6.49 -2.00
CA TYR A 29 -11.78 5.55 -1.10
C TYR A 29 -12.63 5.26 0.13
N ASP A 30 -12.55 4.02 0.59
CA ASP A 30 -13.21 3.54 1.78
C ASP A 30 -12.61 4.19 3.04
N HIS A 31 -13.47 4.69 3.92
CA HIS A 31 -13.06 5.40 5.13
C HIS A 31 -12.28 4.54 6.13
N THR A 32 -12.26 3.22 6.00
CA THR A 32 -11.37 2.34 6.76
C THR A 32 -9.90 2.69 6.54
N LEU A 33 -9.53 3.18 5.35
CA LEU A 33 -8.17 3.67 5.07
C LEU A 33 -7.81 4.90 5.91
N ASN A 34 -8.77 5.63 6.47
CA ASN A 34 -8.43 6.74 7.39
C ASN A 34 -7.57 6.26 8.57
N ALA A 35 -7.66 5.00 8.99
CA ALA A 35 -6.87 4.43 10.09
C ALA A 35 -5.35 4.51 9.93
N TYR A 36 -4.86 4.73 8.71
CA TYR A 36 -3.42 4.84 8.39
C TYR A 36 -3.05 6.16 7.69
N CYS A 37 -3.98 7.10 7.57
CA CYS A 37 -3.71 8.43 7.01
C CYS A 37 -3.15 9.40 8.08
N PRO A 38 -2.56 10.54 7.69
CA PRO A 38 -2.19 11.60 8.63
C PRO A 38 -3.39 12.19 9.38
N ILE A 39 -3.11 12.86 10.52
CA ILE A 39 -4.13 13.60 11.27
C ILE A 39 -4.52 14.88 10.52
N ASP A 40 -5.81 15.02 10.22
CA ASP A 40 -6.40 16.27 9.77
C ASP A 40 -6.48 17.24 10.94
N LYS A 41 -5.74 18.34 10.87
CA LYS A 41 -5.68 19.36 11.94
C LYS A 41 -7.02 20.04 12.20
N ASN A 42 -7.88 20.13 11.19
CA ASN A 42 -9.20 20.77 11.32
C ASN A 42 -10.22 19.82 11.94
N LEU A 43 -10.09 18.52 11.68
CA LEU A 43 -11.03 17.51 12.17
C LEU A 43 -10.57 16.80 13.46
N GLY A 44 -9.28 16.92 13.81
CA GLY A 44 -8.69 16.24 14.97
C GLY A 44 -8.66 14.71 14.84
N LYS A 45 -8.81 14.18 13.63
CA LYS A 45 -8.86 12.74 13.32
C LYS A 45 -8.09 12.43 12.05
N ASN A 46 -7.70 11.17 11.87
CA ASN A 46 -6.99 10.75 10.67
C ASN A 46 -7.86 10.90 9.41
N LYS A 47 -7.28 11.43 8.34
CA LYS A 47 -7.92 11.57 7.02
C LYS A 47 -6.87 11.64 5.91
N CYS A 48 -7.14 10.96 4.81
CA CYS A 48 -6.29 11.06 3.62
C CYS A 48 -6.60 12.35 2.86
N HIS A 49 -5.55 13.15 2.64
CA HIS A 49 -5.65 14.46 1.98
C HIS A 49 -5.18 14.47 0.52
N SER A 50 -4.58 13.37 0.07
CA SER A 50 -4.07 13.22 -1.29
C SER A 50 -4.17 11.76 -1.71
N ASP A 51 -4.16 11.54 -3.02
CA ASP A 51 -4.07 10.20 -3.63
C ASP A 51 -2.89 9.41 -3.06
N TYR A 52 -1.76 10.07 -2.83
CA TYR A 52 -0.58 9.47 -2.22
C TYR A 52 -0.81 9.00 -0.78
N HIS A 53 -1.58 9.73 0.02
CA HIS A 53 -1.97 9.26 1.34
C HIS A 53 -2.88 8.03 1.25
N ILE A 54 -3.78 7.98 0.26
CA ILE A 54 -4.69 6.84 0.05
C ILE A 54 -3.87 5.59 -0.30
N VAL A 55 -2.97 5.69 -1.29
CA VAL A 55 -2.10 4.59 -1.72
C VAL A 55 -1.19 4.12 -0.58
N SER A 56 -0.61 5.06 0.18
CA SER A 56 0.20 4.73 1.36
C SER A 56 -0.62 4.01 2.42
N SER A 57 -1.82 4.51 2.73
CA SER A 57 -2.71 3.87 3.70
C SER A 57 -3.11 2.46 3.27
N ALA A 58 -3.44 2.28 1.99
CA ALA A 58 -3.74 0.98 1.42
C ALA A 58 -2.54 0.02 1.45
N PHE A 59 -1.32 0.53 1.25
CA PHE A 59 -0.09 -0.26 1.45
C PHE A 59 0.04 -0.78 2.88
N ILE A 60 -0.23 0.06 3.88
CA ILE A 60 -0.21 -0.37 5.30
C ILE A 60 -1.32 -1.39 5.58
N ALA A 61 -2.53 -1.18 5.02
CA ALA A 61 -3.62 -2.15 5.13
C ALA A 61 -3.22 -3.52 4.55
N LEU A 62 -2.50 -3.56 3.43
CA LEU A 62 -1.99 -4.79 2.83
C LEU A 62 -1.01 -5.52 3.76
N LEU A 63 -0.06 -4.80 4.37
CA LEU A 63 0.86 -5.37 5.35
C LEU A 63 0.12 -5.90 6.58
N THR A 64 -0.91 -5.21 7.05
CA THR A 64 -1.76 -5.68 8.16
C THR A 64 -2.50 -6.96 7.80
N LEU A 65 -2.97 -7.12 6.55
CA LEU A 65 -3.58 -8.38 6.11
C LEU A 65 -2.56 -9.52 6.04
N PHE A 66 -1.37 -9.26 5.50
CA PHE A 66 -0.29 -10.26 5.47
C PHE A 66 0.06 -10.78 6.86
N LYS A 67 0.29 -9.87 7.82
CA LYS A 67 0.58 -10.24 9.20
C LYS A 67 -0.55 -11.03 9.87
N LYS A 68 -1.82 -10.72 9.57
CA LYS A 68 -2.97 -11.49 10.09
C LYS A 68 -3.01 -12.92 9.58
N PHE A 69 -2.38 -13.19 8.44
CA PHE A 69 -2.35 -14.53 7.90
C PHE A 69 -1.23 -15.37 8.48
N ASP A 70 -0.21 -14.82 9.16
CA ASP A 70 0.99 -15.54 9.67
C ASP A 70 0.72 -16.84 10.45
N ASP A 71 -0.47 -17.03 11.01
CA ASP A 71 -0.88 -18.24 11.73
C ASP A 71 -1.44 -19.38 10.83
N ASP A 72 -1.55 -19.18 9.52
CA ASP A 72 -2.05 -20.18 8.55
C ASP A 72 -0.92 -21.07 7.98
N GLU A 73 -1.16 -22.37 7.78
CA GLU A 73 -0.17 -23.35 7.27
C GLU A 73 0.38 -23.05 5.84
N ASP A 74 -0.27 -22.15 5.09
CA ASP A 74 0.03 -21.82 3.68
C ASP A 74 0.68 -20.42 3.48
N VAL A 75 1.21 -19.83 4.55
CA VAL A 75 1.75 -18.46 4.54
C VAL A 75 3.16 -18.45 3.97
N LEU A 76 3.42 -17.44 3.13
CA LEU A 76 4.76 -17.23 2.59
C LEU A 76 5.65 -16.56 3.65
N GLU A 77 6.95 -16.81 3.59
CA GLU A 77 7.93 -16.09 4.42
C GLU A 77 7.78 -14.56 4.27
N ASP A 78 8.04 -13.83 5.35
CA ASP A 78 7.92 -12.36 5.40
C ASP A 78 8.66 -11.65 4.27
N ASP A 79 9.82 -12.19 3.88
CA ASP A 79 10.63 -11.62 2.81
C ASP A 79 9.92 -11.65 1.44
N LYS A 80 9.11 -12.69 1.19
CA LYS A 80 8.28 -12.80 -0.01
C LYS A 80 7.02 -11.94 0.09
N LEU A 81 6.40 -11.86 1.27
CA LEU A 81 5.23 -10.99 1.49
C LEU A 81 5.58 -9.52 1.28
N ALA A 82 6.71 -9.07 1.82
CA ALA A 82 7.24 -7.73 1.60
C ALA A 82 7.53 -7.47 0.11
N GLU A 83 8.07 -8.45 -0.62
CA GLU A 83 8.27 -8.34 -2.07
C GLU A 83 6.94 -8.14 -2.81
N TYR A 84 5.91 -8.92 -2.50
CA TYR A 84 4.59 -8.73 -3.11
C TYR A 84 3.96 -7.37 -2.77
N ALA A 85 4.12 -6.87 -1.54
CA ALA A 85 3.66 -5.54 -1.16
C ALA A 85 4.35 -4.45 -1.99
N ILE A 86 5.68 -4.54 -2.15
CA ILE A 86 6.47 -3.60 -2.95
C ILE A 86 6.05 -3.64 -4.42
N LEU A 87 5.87 -4.84 -4.99
CA LEU A 87 5.41 -4.98 -6.37
C LEU A 87 4.02 -4.36 -6.56
N TRP A 88 3.10 -4.56 -5.60
CA TRP A 88 1.77 -3.95 -5.62
C TRP A 88 1.85 -2.42 -5.57
N LEU A 89 2.70 -1.88 -4.69
CA LEU A 89 2.92 -0.44 -4.60
C LEU A 89 3.46 0.14 -5.91
N CYS A 90 4.44 -0.54 -6.51
CA CYS A 90 4.99 -0.17 -7.80
C CYS A 90 3.96 -0.17 -8.92
N TYR A 91 3.08 -1.16 -8.93
CA TYR A 91 1.98 -1.21 -9.88
C TYR A 91 1.06 0.00 -9.73
N LYS A 92 0.68 0.38 -8.49
CA LYS A 92 -0.19 1.54 -8.25
C LYS A 92 0.46 2.85 -8.67
N ILE A 93 1.74 3.05 -8.34
CA ILE A 93 2.52 4.21 -8.79
C ILE A 93 2.51 4.31 -10.33
N ASN A 94 2.78 3.19 -11.02
CA ASN A 94 2.82 3.13 -12.48
C ASN A 94 1.44 3.34 -13.15
N GLN A 95 0.36 2.84 -12.57
CA GLN A 95 -1.00 2.99 -13.12
C GLN A 95 -1.56 4.39 -12.97
N GLU A 96 -1.26 5.03 -11.85
CA GLU A 96 -1.89 6.29 -11.51
C GLU A 96 -1.30 7.47 -12.31
N GLY A 97 -0.22 7.26 -13.06
CA GLY A 97 0.40 8.28 -13.91
C GLY A 97 0.92 9.46 -13.08
N HIS A 98 1.27 9.16 -11.83
CA HIS A 98 1.81 10.11 -10.87
C HIS A 98 3.15 10.65 -11.33
N THR A 99 3.47 11.86 -10.88
CA THR A 99 4.79 12.50 -11.08
C THR A 99 5.94 11.74 -10.44
N PHE A 100 5.66 10.77 -9.56
CA PHE A 100 6.66 9.91 -8.95
C PHE A 100 7.06 8.79 -9.92
N SER A 101 8.19 8.97 -10.60
CA SER A 101 8.84 7.90 -11.36
C SER A 101 9.65 6.94 -10.45
N ASN A 102 9.78 7.26 -9.16
CA ASN A 102 10.74 6.67 -8.24
C ASN A 102 10.04 6.09 -7.00
N LEU A 103 10.11 4.77 -6.83
CA LEU A 103 9.54 4.03 -5.68
C LEU A 103 10.10 4.55 -4.35
N ASN A 104 11.41 4.81 -4.32
CA ASN A 104 12.12 5.22 -3.13
C ASN A 104 11.69 6.62 -2.68
N GLU A 105 11.42 7.53 -3.62
CA GLU A 105 10.90 8.86 -3.30
C GLU A 105 9.51 8.75 -2.66
N PHE A 106 8.59 8.03 -3.31
CA PHE A 106 7.25 7.79 -2.77
C PHE A 106 7.30 7.15 -1.38
N TYR A 107 8.10 6.10 -1.21
CA TYR A 107 8.20 5.39 0.06
C TYR A 107 8.73 6.28 1.18
N ASN A 108 9.77 7.07 0.93
CA ASN A 108 10.34 7.95 1.94
C ASN A 108 9.39 9.08 2.34
N GLU A 109 8.68 9.68 1.38
CA GLU A 109 7.78 10.80 1.64
C GLU A 109 6.43 10.35 2.24
N TYR A 110 5.79 9.36 1.61
CA TYR A 110 4.40 9.01 1.90
C TYR A 110 4.22 7.78 2.75
N ILE A 111 5.21 6.92 2.94
CA ILE A 111 5.09 5.76 3.85
C ILE A 111 5.91 6.02 5.11
N LYS A 112 7.22 6.18 4.97
CA LYS A 112 8.13 6.46 6.09
C LYS A 112 7.87 7.83 6.71
N GLY A 113 7.64 8.86 5.90
CA GLY A 113 7.40 10.22 6.37
C GLY A 113 6.14 10.39 7.22
N ILE A 114 5.15 9.51 7.03
CA ILE A 114 3.88 9.54 7.77
C ILE A 114 3.76 8.41 8.81
N GLU A 115 4.79 7.60 9.02
CA GLU A 115 4.71 6.38 9.84
C GLU A 115 4.22 6.61 11.28
N LYS A 116 4.51 7.79 11.83
CA LYS A 116 4.04 8.25 13.14
C LYS A 116 2.53 8.40 13.27
N HIS A 117 1.81 8.35 12.14
CA HIS A 117 0.35 8.49 12.08
C HIS A 117 -0.37 7.16 11.91
N PHE A 118 0.35 6.05 11.72
CA PHE A 118 -0.24 4.72 11.66
C PHE A 118 -0.78 4.37 13.05
N SER A 119 -2.07 4.02 13.13
CA SER A 119 -2.69 3.58 14.38
C SER A 119 -1.89 2.47 15.08
N GLU A 120 -1.73 2.61 16.40
CA GLU A 120 -0.80 1.80 17.20
C GLU A 120 -1.15 0.30 17.24
N GLU A 121 -2.44 -0.05 17.25
CA GLU A 121 -2.88 -1.43 17.51
C GLU A 121 -2.76 -2.41 16.33
N ASN A 122 -2.74 -1.95 15.07
CA ASN A 122 -2.75 -2.89 13.93
C ASN A 122 -1.84 -2.47 12.75
N GLY A 123 -1.82 -1.17 12.41
CA GLY A 123 -1.00 -0.68 11.29
C GLY A 123 0.47 -0.52 11.67
N SER A 124 0.74 0.08 12.83
CA SER A 124 2.09 0.29 13.34
C SER A 124 2.83 -1.04 13.54
N GLU A 125 2.15 -2.04 14.09
CA GLU A 125 2.73 -3.35 14.36
C GLU A 125 3.08 -4.12 13.07
N ALA A 126 2.17 -4.12 12.09
CA ALA A 126 2.41 -4.76 10.80
C ALA A 126 3.55 -4.09 10.04
N TYR A 127 3.54 -2.75 9.94
CA TYR A 127 4.61 -2.03 9.27
C TYR A 127 5.97 -2.27 9.92
N LYS A 128 6.06 -2.27 11.27
CA LYS A 128 7.31 -2.57 11.99
C LYS A 128 7.87 -3.96 11.65
N SER A 129 7.01 -4.98 11.54
CA SER A 129 7.43 -6.34 11.17
C SER A 129 8.12 -6.40 9.80
N TYR A 130 7.62 -5.64 8.81
CA TYR A 130 8.18 -5.67 7.46
C TYR A 130 9.18 -4.53 7.16
N LYS A 131 9.29 -3.52 8.02
CA LYS A 131 10.02 -2.27 7.74
C LYS A 131 11.47 -2.50 7.30
N ASP A 132 12.21 -3.33 8.00
CA ASP A 132 13.64 -3.55 7.69
C ASP A 132 13.83 -4.30 6.36
N ILE A 133 12.96 -5.27 6.09
CA ILE A 133 12.92 -6.00 4.83
C ILE A 133 12.60 -5.03 3.67
N ILE A 134 11.55 -4.22 3.84
CA ILE A 134 11.13 -3.26 2.81
C ILE A 134 12.23 -2.23 2.55
N ASN A 135 12.86 -1.68 3.59
CA ASN A 135 13.97 -0.74 3.46
C ASN A 135 15.13 -1.36 2.67
N ASN A 136 15.48 -2.62 2.93
CA ASN A 136 16.53 -3.33 2.21
C ASN A 136 16.17 -3.50 0.72
N LYS A 137 14.96 -3.97 0.43
CA LYS A 137 14.51 -4.23 -0.95
C LYS A 137 14.37 -2.94 -1.77
N ILE A 138 13.79 -1.87 -1.22
CA ILE A 138 13.66 -0.57 -1.90
C ILE A 138 15.03 0.05 -2.16
N GLY A 139 15.99 -0.09 -1.24
CA GLY A 139 17.36 0.36 -1.46
C GLY A 139 18.06 -0.31 -2.65
N ASN A 140 17.66 -1.55 -2.96
CA ASN A 140 18.20 -2.33 -4.08
C ASN A 140 17.34 -2.23 -5.38
N LEU A 141 16.13 -1.66 -5.30
CA LEU A 141 15.19 -1.52 -6.42
C LEU A 141 14.61 -0.09 -6.45
N PRO A 142 15.35 0.90 -6.99
CA PRO A 142 14.92 2.30 -6.97
C PRO A 142 13.73 2.57 -7.91
N ASP A 143 13.58 1.76 -8.98
CA ASP A 143 12.61 2.01 -10.05
C ASP A 143 11.57 0.89 -10.17
N CYS A 144 10.32 1.30 -10.39
CA CYS A 144 9.23 0.40 -10.67
C CYS A 144 9.23 -0.03 -12.15
N HIS A 145 10.00 -1.07 -12.48
CA HIS A 145 9.85 -1.70 -13.80
C HIS A 145 8.42 -2.22 -13.99
N LYS A 146 7.93 -2.24 -15.25
CA LYS A 146 6.60 -2.76 -15.60
C LYS A 146 6.45 -4.17 -15.04
N THR A 147 5.67 -4.30 -13.98
CA THR A 147 5.47 -5.55 -13.26
C THR A 147 4.08 -6.07 -13.56
N ASN A 148 4.01 -7.30 -14.06
CA ASN A 148 2.75 -8.03 -14.18
C ASN A 148 2.51 -8.84 -12.90
N ILE A 149 1.68 -8.33 -11.99
CA ILE A 149 1.21 -9.13 -10.86
C ILE A 149 -0.01 -9.91 -11.35
N ILE A 150 0.09 -11.23 -11.40
CA ILE A 150 -0.96 -12.13 -11.93
C ILE A 150 -2.29 -12.03 -11.13
N CYS A 151 -2.27 -11.56 -9.87
CA CYS A 151 -3.51 -11.28 -9.14
C CYS A 151 -4.28 -10.06 -9.70
N LEU A 152 -3.59 -9.14 -10.38
CA LEU A 152 -4.17 -7.89 -10.89
C LEU A 152 -4.80 -8.03 -12.28
N THR A 153 -4.60 -9.16 -12.96
CA THR A 153 -5.12 -9.42 -14.31
C THR A 153 -6.55 -9.95 -14.35
N LYS A 154 -7.24 -10.08 -13.21
CA LYS A 154 -8.63 -10.60 -13.18
C LYS A 154 -9.71 -9.56 -13.53
N TYR A 155 -9.33 -8.32 -13.81
CA TYR A 155 -10.24 -7.21 -14.15
C TYR A 155 -9.91 -6.55 -15.50
N ASN A 156 -9.36 -7.30 -16.46
CA ASN A 156 -9.35 -6.90 -17.87
C ASN A 156 -10.42 -7.68 -18.64
#